data_AF-A0A848U5C6-F1
#
_entry.id   AF-A0A848U5C6-F1
#
_cell.length_a   1.000
_cell.length_b   1.000
_cell.length_c   1.000
_cell.angle_alpha   90.00
_cell.angle_beta   90.00
_cell.angle_gamma   90.00
#
_symmetry.space_group_name_H-M   'P 1'
#
loop_
_entity.id
_entity.type
_entity.pdbx_description
1 polymer ?
#
loop_
_entity_poly.entity_id
_entity_poly.type
_entity_poly.pdbx_seq_one_letter_code
_entity_poly.pdbx_strand_id
1 'polypeptide(L)'
;ISVIVNAPAIFRYTAEATPERHLEGASCLLADTRGAMTENAGEVLASRLVSLMRATHMPNGLTGVGFDERHVPALASSSIRQARAIANAPRESNITDLQNMYRSALSYW
;
A
#
# COMPACT_ATOMS: atom_id res chain seq x y z
N ILE A 1 11.06 0.05 -8.28
CA ILE A 1 10.38 1.34 -8.04
C ILE A 1 8.85 1.18 -8.08
N SER A 2 8.24 0.70 -9.17
CA SER A 2 6.77 0.56 -9.29
C SER A 2 6.08 -0.16 -8.11
N VAL A 3 6.63 -1.27 -7.62
CA VAL A 3 6.02 -2.01 -6.49
C VAL A 3 6.01 -1.18 -5.19
N ILE A 4 7.16 -0.63 -4.80
CA ILE A 4 7.30 0.01 -3.49
C ILE A 4 6.52 1.33 -3.39
N VAL A 5 6.36 2.08 -4.48
CA VAL A 5 5.58 3.33 -4.46
C VAL A 5 4.06 3.12 -4.30
N ASN A 6 3.58 1.89 -4.43
CA ASN A 6 2.17 1.53 -4.19
C ASN A 6 1.99 0.75 -2.87
N ALA A 7 3.03 0.07 -2.40
CA ALA A 7 2.95 -0.90 -1.30
C ALA A 7 2.35 -0.32 0.00
N PRO A 8 2.72 0.87 0.49
CA PRO A 8 2.10 1.41 1.71
C PRO A 8 0.58 1.58 1.61
N ALA A 9 0.06 2.02 0.46
CA ALA A 9 -1.38 2.16 0.26
C ALA A 9 -2.09 0.80 0.18
N ILE A 10 -1.48 -0.18 -0.50
CA ILE A 10 -2.03 -1.54 -0.61
C ILE A 10 -2.03 -2.24 0.76
N PHE A 11 -0.96 -2.12 1.55
CA PHE A 11 -0.89 -2.75 2.86
C PHE A 11 -1.88 -2.16 3.88
N ARG A 12 -2.20 -0.87 3.78
CA ARG A 12 -3.32 -0.28 4.55
C ARG A 12 -4.64 -0.97 4.22
N TYR A 13 -4.89 -1.21 2.93
CA TYR A 13 -6.10 -1.87 2.46
C TYR A 13 -6.17 -3.35 2.83
N THR A 14 -5.09 -4.12 2.63
CA THR A 14 -5.09 -5.57 2.87
C THR A 14 -5.00 -5.94 4.35
N ALA A 15 -4.58 -5.01 5.21
CA ALA A 15 -4.52 -5.22 6.65
C ALA A 15 -5.89 -5.52 7.26
N GLU A 16 -6.98 -4.98 6.71
CA GLU A 16 -8.33 -5.28 7.20
C GLU A 16 -8.69 -6.77 7.13
N ALA A 17 -8.09 -7.53 6.20
CA ALA A 17 -8.36 -8.96 6.06
C ALA A 17 -7.40 -9.84 6.86
N THR A 18 -6.16 -9.40 7.09
CA THR A 18 -5.12 -10.20 7.76
C THR A 18 -4.22 -9.34 8.65
N PRO A 19 -4.77 -8.64 9.66
CA PRO A 19 -4.03 -7.62 10.41
C PRO A 19 -2.85 -8.21 11.20
N GLU A 20 -2.97 -9.44 11.71
CA GLU A 20 -1.90 -10.11 12.46
C GLU A 20 -0.67 -10.34 11.58
N ARG A 21 -0.86 -10.77 10.32
CA ARG A 21 0.23 -10.94 9.35
C ARG A 21 0.91 -9.63 8.99
N HIS A 22 0.17 -8.51 9.01
CA HIS A 22 0.73 -7.20 8.74
C HIS A 22 1.56 -6.70 9.94
N LEU A 23 1.11 -6.92 11.18
CA LEU A 23 1.91 -6.64 12.38
C LEU A 23 3.16 -7.52 12.46
N GLU A 24 3.06 -8.80 12.11
CA GLU A 24 4.22 -9.69 11.99
C GLU A 24 5.23 -9.15 10.98
N GLY A 25 4.77 -8.79 9.77
CA GLY A 25 5.61 -8.18 8.75
C GLY A 25 6.26 -6.86 9.21
N ALA A 26 5.53 -6.02 9.94
CA ALA A 26 6.06 -4.78 10.49
C ALA A 26 7.16 -5.06 11.53
N SER A 27 6.95 -6.03 12.42
CA SER A 27 7.94 -6.47 13.40
C SER A 27 9.22 -6.99 12.73
N CYS A 28 9.08 -7.83 11.69
CA CYS A 28 10.22 -8.32 10.89
C CYS A 28 11.01 -7.19 10.22
N LEU A 29 10.35 -6.07 9.90
CA LEU A 29 10.99 -4.86 9.36
C LEU A 29 11.51 -3.92 10.46
N LEU A 30 11.50 -4.35 11.73
CA LEU A 30 11.93 -3.58 12.89
C LEU A 30 11.08 -2.32 13.13
N ALA A 31 9.77 -2.38 12.83
CA ALA A 31 8.82 -1.37 13.29
C ALA A 31 8.61 -1.47 14.80
N ASP A 32 8.28 -0.35 15.45
CA ASP A 32 7.78 -0.39 16.82
C ASP A 32 6.31 -0.84 16.80
N THR A 33 6.07 -2.08 17.21
CA THR A 33 4.74 -2.70 17.26
C THR A 33 4.17 -2.73 18.68
N ARG A 34 4.85 -2.16 19.67
CA ARG A 34 4.42 -2.21 21.08
C ARG A 34 3.10 -1.47 21.26
N GLY A 35 2.09 -2.17 21.78
CA GLY A 35 0.76 -1.62 22.00
C GLY A 35 -0.06 -1.42 20.72
N ALA A 36 0.43 -1.84 19.55
CA ALA A 36 -0.34 -1.77 18.32
C ALA A 36 -1.52 -2.75 18.36
N MET A 37 -2.72 -2.23 18.18
CA MET A 37 -3.92 -3.04 17.97
C MET A 37 -4.04 -3.47 16.50
N THR A 38 -4.80 -4.53 16.23
CA THR A 38 -5.01 -5.06 14.87
C THR A 38 -5.60 -4.03 13.91
N GLU A 39 -6.46 -3.14 14.38
CA GLU A 39 -7.00 -2.00 13.63
C GLU A 39 -5.91 -1.03 13.11
N ASN A 40 -4.75 -0.97 13.78
CA ASN A 40 -3.63 -0.12 13.40
C ASN A 40 -2.60 -0.84 12.51
N ALA A 41 -2.79 -2.15 12.26
CA ALA A 41 -1.79 -2.99 11.61
C ALA A 41 -1.34 -2.46 10.24
N GLY A 42 -2.30 -1.99 9.44
CA GLY A 42 -2.03 -1.41 8.13
C GLY A 42 -1.18 -0.16 8.22
N GLU A 43 -1.48 0.74 9.15
CA GLU A 43 -0.73 1.98 9.31
C GLU A 43 0.67 1.74 9.87
N VAL A 44 0.83 0.84 10.84
CA VAL A 44 2.13 0.49 11.42
C VAL A 44 3.08 -0.04 10.33
N LEU A 45 2.61 -0.98 9.51
CA LEU A 45 3.42 -1.52 8.40
C LEU A 45 3.68 -0.46 7.33
N ALA A 46 2.66 0.29 6.90
CA ALA A 46 2.79 1.31 5.87
C ALA A 46 3.75 2.43 6.28
N SER A 47 3.63 2.94 7.50
CA SER A 47 4.54 3.94 8.06
C SER A 47 5.98 3.44 8.14
N ARG A 48 6.19 2.16 8.50
CA ARG A 48 7.53 1.57 8.47
C ARG A 48 8.12 1.51 7.06
N LEU A 49 7.31 1.11 6.07
CA LEU A 49 7.74 1.11 4.67
C LEU A 49 8.07 2.53 4.18
N VAL A 50 7.26 3.53 4.53
CA VAL A 50 7.52 4.94 4.19
C VAL A 50 8.84 5.45 4.80
N SER A 51 9.12 5.09 6.06
CA SER A 51 10.40 5.39 6.70
C SER A 51 11.59 4.79 5.94
N LEU A 52 11.49 3.51 5.53
CA LEU A 52 12.51 2.84 4.74
C LEU A 52 12.66 3.46 3.34
N MET A 53 11.55 3.82 2.71
CA MET A 53 11.55 4.52 1.41
C MET A 53 12.33 5.82 1.49
N ARG A 54 12.08 6.66 2.51
CA ARG A 54 12.83 7.90 2.72
C ARG A 54 14.32 7.64 2.96
N ALA A 55 14.65 6.69 3.83
CA ALA A 55 16.04 6.35 4.17
C ALA A 55 16.84 5.83 2.95
N THR A 56 16.15 5.26 1.97
CA THR A 56 16.75 4.71 0.73
C THR A 56 16.53 5.60 -0.49
N HIS A 57 16.07 6.85 -0.29
CA HIS A 57 15.85 7.83 -1.35
C HIS A 57 14.88 7.36 -2.45
N MET A 58 13.87 6.58 -2.07
CA MET A 58 12.79 6.19 -2.99
C MET A 58 11.87 7.39 -3.30
N PRO A 59 11.27 7.42 -4.50
CA PRO A 59 10.28 8.44 -4.85
C PRO A 59 9.10 8.48 -3.87
N ASN A 60 8.57 9.68 -3.68
CA ASN A 60 7.39 9.91 -2.85
C ASN A 60 6.11 9.51 -3.60
N GLY A 61 5.74 8.24 -3.48
CA GLY A 61 4.57 7.70 -4.15
C GLY A 61 4.63 7.82 -5.68
N LEU A 62 3.47 7.78 -6.30
CA LEU A 62 3.29 7.83 -7.75
C LEU A 62 3.66 9.20 -8.34
N THR A 63 3.47 10.28 -7.59
CA THR A 63 3.89 11.63 -8.02
C THR A 63 5.40 11.73 -8.21
N GLY A 64 6.17 11.07 -7.35
CA GLY A 64 7.62 10.98 -7.47
C GLY A 64 8.11 10.24 -8.74
N VAL A 65 7.23 9.55 -9.46
CA VAL A 65 7.56 8.86 -10.73
C VAL A 65 6.75 9.38 -11.93
N GLY A 66 6.11 10.54 -11.80
CA GLY A 66 5.46 11.25 -12.91
C GLY A 66 3.99 10.94 -13.14
N PHE A 67 3.31 10.27 -12.21
CA PHE A 67 1.85 10.09 -12.25
C PHE A 67 1.15 11.08 -11.33
N ASP A 68 -0.13 11.36 -11.61
CA ASP A 68 -0.98 12.22 -10.80
C ASP A 68 -2.42 11.72 -10.81
N GLU A 69 -3.32 12.44 -10.14
CA GLU A 69 -4.75 12.09 -10.01
C GLU A 69 -5.42 11.77 -11.36
N ARG A 70 -5.01 12.40 -12.46
CA ARG A 70 -5.61 12.19 -13.79
C ARG A 70 -5.34 10.79 -14.34
N HIS A 71 -4.27 10.15 -13.85
CA HIS A 71 -3.87 8.80 -14.25
C HIS A 71 -4.58 7.71 -13.46
N VAL A 72 -5.15 8.03 -12.29
CA VAL A 72 -5.79 7.06 -11.37
C VAL A 72 -6.86 6.21 -12.08
N PRO A 73 -7.79 6.79 -12.88
CA PRO A 73 -8.78 5.98 -13.57
C PRO A 73 -8.16 4.94 -14.52
N ALA A 74 -7.17 5.35 -15.32
CA ALA A 74 -6.51 4.47 -16.29
C ALA A 74 -5.69 3.37 -15.61
N LEU A 75 -5.01 3.69 -14.51
CA LEU A 75 -4.27 2.73 -13.70
C LEU A 75 -5.20 1.67 -13.09
N ALA A 76 -6.30 2.10 -12.47
CA ALA A 76 -7.29 1.19 -11.88
C ALA A 76 -7.95 0.29 -12.93
N SER A 77 -8.36 0.86 -14.07
CA SER A 77 -8.92 0.09 -15.19
C SER A 77 -7.93 -0.91 -15.78
N SER A 78 -6.64 -0.61 -15.76
CA SER A 78 -5.59 -1.55 -16.17
C SER A 78 -5.44 -2.70 -15.19
N SER A 79 -5.37 -2.39 -13.90
CA SER A 79 -5.14 -3.37 -12.85
C SER A 79 -6.29 -4.36 -12.70
N ILE A 80 -7.55 -3.91 -12.78
CA ILE A 80 -8.71 -4.80 -12.62
C ILE A 80 -8.77 -5.94 -13.67
N ARG A 81 -8.13 -5.76 -14.83
CA ARG A 81 -8.02 -6.82 -15.87
C ARG A 81 -7.06 -7.94 -15.47
N GLN A 82 -6.24 -7.75 -14.45
CA GLN A 82 -5.29 -8.74 -13.93
C GLN A 82 -5.93 -9.63 -12.85
N ALA A 83 -7.15 -10.12 -13.11
CA ALA A 83 -8.01 -10.78 -12.13
C ALA A 83 -7.31 -11.92 -11.37
N ARG A 84 -6.54 -12.77 -12.06
CA ARG A 84 -5.82 -13.89 -11.41
C ARG A 84 -4.75 -13.43 -10.41
N ALA A 85 -4.01 -12.37 -10.73
CA ALA A 85 -2.96 -11.88 -9.85
C ALA A 85 -3.56 -11.16 -8.63
N ILE A 86 -4.60 -10.35 -8.86
CA ILE A 86 -5.33 -9.64 -7.80
C ILE A 86 -6.04 -10.61 -6.86
N ALA A 87 -6.60 -11.71 -7.37
CA ALA A 87 -7.30 -12.72 -6.57
C ALA A 87 -6.42 -13.43 -5.53
N ASN A 88 -5.09 -13.27 -5.58
CA ASN A 88 -4.19 -13.77 -4.54
C ASN A 88 -4.17 -12.88 -3.28
N ALA A 89 -4.71 -11.67 -3.34
CA ALA A 89 -4.79 -10.77 -2.19
C ALA A 89 -5.75 -11.34 -1.14
N PRO A 90 -5.50 -11.12 0.16
CA PRO A 90 -6.36 -11.61 1.23
C PRO A 90 -7.72 -10.89 1.29
N ARG A 91 -7.91 -9.83 0.50
CA ARG A 91 -9.11 -9.00 0.44
C ARG A 91 -9.50 -8.78 -1.02
N GLU A 92 -10.74 -9.09 -1.36
CA GLU A 92 -11.29 -8.79 -2.69
C GLU A 92 -11.38 -7.27 -2.90
N SER A 93 -10.98 -6.81 -4.08
CA SER A 93 -11.00 -5.39 -4.45
C SER A 93 -11.82 -5.16 -5.72
N ASN A 94 -12.68 -4.15 -5.70
CA ASN A 94 -13.38 -3.66 -6.89
C ASN A 94 -12.65 -2.45 -7.51
N ILE A 95 -13.22 -1.88 -8.59
CA ILE A 95 -12.62 -0.73 -9.28
C ILE A 95 -12.46 0.50 -8.40
N THR A 96 -13.42 0.77 -7.51
CA THR A 96 -13.39 1.89 -6.57
C THR A 96 -12.28 1.70 -5.55
N ASP A 97 -12.10 0.48 -5.04
CA ASP A 97 -11.00 0.15 -4.11
C ASP A 97 -9.64 0.38 -4.77
N LEU A 98 -9.48 -0.06 -6.03
CA LEU A 98 -8.26 0.16 -6.80
C LEU A 98 -7.97 1.65 -7.01
N GLN A 99 -8.99 2.45 -7.34
CA GLN A 99 -8.85 3.90 -7.47
C GLN A 99 -8.44 4.56 -6.15
N ASN A 100 -9.05 4.14 -5.03
CA ASN A 100 -8.72 4.65 -3.70
C ASN A 100 -7.29 4.29 -3.29
N MET A 101 -6.84 3.07 -3.57
CA MET A 101 -5.45 2.65 -3.33
C MET A 101 -4.47 3.49 -4.16
N TYR A 102 -4.74 3.71 -5.45
CA TYR A 102 -3.90 4.55 -6.30
C TYR A 102 -3.87 6.01 -5.84
N ARG A 103 -5.02 6.59 -5.46
CA ARG A 103 -5.09 7.95 -4.91
C ARG A 103 -4.28 8.06 -3.63
N SER A 104 -4.41 7.08 -2.73
CA SER A 104 -3.65 7.00 -1.48
C SER A 104 -2.14 6.79 -1.71
N ALA A 105 -1.75 6.33 -2.89
CA ALA A 105 -0.37 6.14 -3.30
C ALA A 105 0.23 7.34 -4.05
N LEU A 106 -0.52 8.41 -4.31
CA LEU A 106 -0.01 9.59 -5.02
C LEU A 106 1.15 10.25 -4.27
N SER A 107 0.98 10.47 -2.96
CA SER A 107 2.00 11.00 -2.08
C SER A 107 1.84 10.43 -0.67
N TYR A 108 2.95 10.16 -0.01
CA TYR A 108 3.01 9.70 1.38
C TYR A 108 3.62 10.74 2.32
N TRP A 109 4.35 11.73 1.78
CA TRP A 109 4.95 12.82 2.56
C TRP A 109 5.02 14.16 1.85
#